data_AF-A0A0M0K655-F1
#
_entry.id   AF-A0A0M0K655-F1
#
_cell.length_a   1.000
_cell.length_b   1.000
_cell.length_c   1.000
_cell.angle_alpha   90.00
_cell.angle_beta   90.00
_cell.angle_gamma   90.00
#
_symmetry.space_group_name_H-M   'P 1'
#
loop_
_entity.id
_entity.type
_entity.pdbx_description
1 polymer ?
#
loop_
_entity_poly.entity_id
_entity_poly.type
_entity_poly.pdbx_seq_one_letter_code
_entity_poly.pdbx_strand_id
1 'polypeptide(L)'
;MCLEVMYLDSTNCWPECNTAACEPKHCTKEQQISECLKAESALGIDYISMPGSSGTSTASAPLVTGSFTLGEFRISVDKVKGAGVQIEFTLAYNLTWNDTRLERSPCRRVFDAMLSSVASTESAHAKRYWRPKLALGTTEAEPARERKLLESLYSQNGTVARLRIREAVTLAQDFQYRNFPFDRQTIPIDLRLPTVQLGGCDALVERLRYKETLSLKDSNRILPQSATWLWDHCGTAGGGCRAADIEKDIFLDLALLESRQDVCPLVLKIKRNNDLFIIKQLIPSIVISEAPLLSLYMDATVPPLVGARASLHIIALLLVVTRANNDLGLGTLSSLIWTDEFALVQFFVILAGLVETIVVHALIRFGCKVLAVSVDGVFRVLLPFVLFPCLVVAFILKGLGQEAFFLLVIVGGMLLFLSYSVARVLYKDWKIQRNRKMMVKKLKALKMESNGSTLTDKEVDQIMRKTFDTFDLDKSKKLEKAEVRLILDAMYPNLGRQQVATAMKAVKSDEIVYEDFAIVVEEWQNLSFERHGEEQHKRRSILGRLGWGIGSKSKKAWQRARAKVSLTASKPIIKEAGLFSARPKFEASLKTLQKAGAPEKNDVAAAFAAGLDKADFTSA
;
A
#
# COMPACT_ATOMS: atom_id res chain seq x y z
N MET A 1 27.19 -81.34 -7.63
CA MET A 1 28.19 -80.55 -6.88
C MET A 1 27.61 -79.88 -5.64
N CYS A 2 26.61 -78.99 -5.71
CA CYS A 2 26.11 -78.29 -4.51
C CYS A 2 25.55 -79.20 -3.40
N LEU A 3 24.78 -80.24 -3.76
CA LEU A 3 24.28 -81.25 -2.81
C LEU A 3 25.41 -82.00 -2.09
N GLU A 4 26.54 -82.23 -2.75
CA GLU A 4 27.65 -83.05 -2.25
C GLU A 4 28.52 -82.27 -1.25
N VAL A 5 28.73 -80.97 -1.50
CA VAL A 5 29.48 -80.07 -0.62
C VAL A 5 28.70 -79.76 0.67
N MET A 6 27.38 -79.62 0.60
CA MET A 6 26.53 -79.34 1.78
C MET A 6 26.47 -80.50 2.78
N TYR A 7 26.62 -81.74 2.33
CA TYR A 7 26.65 -82.93 3.20
C TYR A 7 28.02 -83.13 3.88
N LEU A 8 29.10 -82.63 3.29
CA LEU A 8 30.47 -82.76 3.82
C LEU A 8 30.85 -81.63 4.78
N ASP A 9 30.29 -80.43 4.60
CA ASP A 9 30.59 -79.25 5.41
C ASP A 9 29.31 -78.50 5.78
N SER A 10 28.69 -78.93 6.89
CA SER A 10 27.48 -78.30 7.46
C SER A 10 27.77 -77.00 8.25
N THR A 11 29.06 -76.68 8.43
CA THR A 11 29.54 -75.53 9.21
C THR A 11 29.70 -74.28 8.37
N ASN A 12 30.05 -74.41 7.08
CA ASN A 12 30.28 -73.28 6.19
C ASN A 12 29.06 -72.96 5.31
N CYS A 13 28.79 -71.67 5.17
CA CYS A 13 27.79 -71.18 4.25
C CYS A 13 28.33 -71.20 2.81
N TRP A 14 27.61 -71.81 1.88
CA TRP A 14 27.95 -71.83 0.44
C TRP A 14 26.93 -71.01 -0.36
N PRO A 15 27.17 -69.71 -0.61
CA PRO A 15 26.19 -68.81 -1.24
C PRO A 15 25.80 -69.24 -2.66
N GLU A 16 26.70 -69.93 -3.36
CA GLU A 16 26.50 -70.40 -4.73
C GLU A 16 25.43 -71.50 -4.85
N CYS A 17 25.20 -72.22 -3.75
CA CYS A 17 24.32 -73.37 -3.64
C CYS A 17 22.94 -73.04 -3.06
N ASN A 18 22.65 -71.77 -2.80
CA ASN A 18 21.37 -71.33 -2.25
C ASN A 18 20.29 -71.32 -3.34
N THR A 19 19.70 -72.48 -3.63
CA THR A 19 18.57 -72.64 -4.55
C THR A 19 17.39 -73.30 -3.84
N ALA A 20 16.17 -73.07 -4.32
CA ALA A 20 14.93 -73.60 -3.72
C ALA A 20 14.86 -75.14 -3.67
N ALA A 21 15.77 -75.85 -4.35
CA ALA A 21 15.86 -77.30 -4.39
C ALA A 21 16.78 -77.91 -3.29
N CYS A 22 17.33 -77.09 -2.38
CA CYS A 22 18.30 -77.52 -1.38
C CYS A 22 17.78 -77.31 0.05
N GLU A 23 17.38 -78.37 0.76
CA GLU A 23 17.17 -78.38 2.23
C GLU A 23 18.32 -79.16 2.90
N PRO A 24 18.86 -78.73 4.09
CA PRO A 24 18.09 -78.18 5.20
C PRO A 24 18.62 -76.89 5.89
N LYS A 25 19.60 -76.15 5.36
CA LYS A 25 19.97 -74.82 5.91
C LYS A 25 20.35 -73.84 4.81
N HIS A 26 19.40 -72.98 4.43
CA HIS A 26 19.71 -71.81 3.62
C HIS A 26 20.58 -70.85 4.44
N CYS A 27 21.67 -70.34 3.83
CA CYS A 27 22.43 -69.26 4.44
C CYS A 27 21.55 -68.05 4.68
N THR A 28 21.71 -67.39 5.83
CA THR A 28 21.11 -66.07 6.03
C THR A 28 21.78 -65.06 5.10
N LYS A 29 21.06 -63.99 4.72
CA LYS A 29 21.62 -62.94 3.85
C LYS A 29 22.90 -62.34 4.44
N GLU A 30 22.98 -62.20 5.76
CA GLU A 30 24.17 -61.69 6.46
C GLU A 30 25.38 -62.63 6.34
N GLN A 31 25.16 -63.95 6.43
CA GLN A 31 26.21 -64.96 6.22
C GLN A 31 26.70 -64.98 4.77
N GLN A 32 25.79 -64.79 3.81
CA GLN A 32 26.20 -64.68 2.40
C GLN A 32 27.03 -63.43 2.13
N ILE A 33 26.70 -62.31 2.77
CA ILE A 33 27.46 -61.06 2.67
C ILE A 33 28.86 -61.23 3.29
N SER A 34 28.98 -61.85 4.46
CA SER A 34 30.28 -62.02 5.11
C SER A 34 31.22 -62.92 4.32
N GLU A 35 30.74 -64.03 3.75
CA GLU A 35 31.55 -64.92 2.92
C GLU A 35 31.94 -64.29 1.57
N CYS A 36 31.03 -63.57 0.91
CA CYS A 36 31.36 -62.91 -0.35
C CYS A 36 32.42 -61.81 -0.17
N LEU A 37 32.37 -61.07 0.95
CA LEU A 37 33.37 -60.03 1.26
C LEU A 37 34.76 -60.61 1.54
N LYS A 38 34.86 -61.81 2.12
CA LYS A 38 36.13 -62.53 2.27
C LYS A 38 36.69 -62.97 0.91
N ALA A 39 35.82 -63.43 0.02
CA ALA A 39 36.22 -63.81 -1.33
C ALA A 39 36.68 -62.58 -2.14
N GLU A 40 36.02 -61.43 -1.98
CA GLU A 40 36.43 -60.18 -2.62
C GLU A 40 37.78 -59.66 -2.12
N SER A 41 38.03 -59.72 -0.81
CA SER A 41 39.33 -59.29 -0.26
C SER A 41 40.48 -60.14 -0.76
N ALA A 42 40.24 -61.44 -1.01
CA ALA A 42 41.22 -62.34 -1.62
C ALA A 42 41.54 -62.01 -3.08
N LEU A 43 40.58 -61.43 -3.83
CA LEU A 43 40.78 -61.03 -5.23
C LEU A 43 41.55 -59.71 -5.38
N GLY A 44 41.62 -58.88 -4.34
CA GLY A 44 42.38 -57.62 -4.34
C GLY A 44 41.91 -56.57 -5.37
N ILE A 45 40.68 -56.70 -5.89
CA ILE A 45 40.11 -55.74 -6.84
C ILE A 45 39.69 -54.47 -6.08
N ASP A 46 40.13 -53.31 -6.55
CA ASP A 46 39.66 -52.04 -6.03
C ASP A 46 38.27 -51.70 -6.59
N TYR A 47 37.27 -51.76 -5.72
CA TYR A 47 35.89 -51.38 -6.00
C TYR A 47 35.56 -49.96 -5.55
N ILE A 48 36.43 -49.28 -4.79
CA ILE A 48 36.18 -47.97 -4.18
C ILE A 48 36.46 -46.83 -5.18
N SER A 49 37.46 -47.01 -6.04
CA SER A 49 37.79 -46.03 -7.08
C SER A 49 36.78 -46.01 -8.23
N MET A 50 36.76 -44.89 -8.93
CA MET A 50 35.89 -44.69 -10.10
C MET A 50 36.21 -45.71 -11.21
N PRO A 51 35.19 -46.35 -11.81
CA PRO A 51 35.40 -47.30 -12.90
C PRO A 51 36.06 -46.60 -14.10
N GLY A 52 37.09 -47.21 -14.67
CA GLY A 52 37.86 -46.68 -15.80
C GLY A 52 39.11 -45.86 -15.44
N SER A 53 39.44 -45.68 -14.16
CA SER A 53 40.62 -44.90 -13.71
C SER A 53 41.96 -45.66 -13.69
N SER A 54 42.10 -46.75 -14.46
CA SER A 54 43.34 -47.53 -14.48
C SER A 54 44.45 -46.85 -15.30
N GLY A 55 45.19 -45.94 -14.66
CA GLY A 55 46.64 -45.81 -14.78
C GLY A 55 47.26 -45.19 -16.05
N THR A 56 46.52 -44.87 -17.11
CA THR A 56 47.07 -44.11 -18.24
C THR A 56 46.10 -43.06 -18.75
N SER A 57 46.66 -41.89 -19.03
CA SER A 57 46.03 -40.63 -19.44
C SER A 57 44.88 -40.77 -20.44
N THR A 58 43.81 -39.99 -20.21
CA THR A 58 42.62 -39.75 -21.08
C THR A 58 41.51 -40.81 -21.13
N ALA A 59 41.28 -41.57 -20.06
CA ALA A 59 40.01 -42.28 -19.90
C ALA A 59 38.88 -41.28 -19.58
N SER A 60 37.93 -41.11 -20.51
CA SER A 60 36.71 -40.31 -20.33
C SER A 60 35.98 -40.73 -19.06
N ALA A 61 35.57 -39.75 -18.23
CA ALA A 61 34.76 -40.01 -17.05
C ALA A 61 33.52 -40.87 -17.41
N PRO A 62 33.12 -41.84 -16.57
CA PRO A 62 32.03 -42.74 -16.91
C PRO A 62 30.74 -41.95 -17.07
N LEU A 63 30.01 -42.21 -18.16
CA LEU A 63 28.69 -41.61 -18.39
C LEU A 63 27.68 -42.21 -17.41
N VAL A 64 27.02 -41.35 -16.64
CA VAL A 64 25.94 -41.74 -15.73
C VAL A 64 24.64 -41.18 -16.27
N THR A 65 23.71 -42.07 -16.64
CA THR A 65 22.37 -41.67 -17.07
C THR A 65 21.47 -41.55 -15.85
N GLY A 66 20.96 -40.35 -15.60
CA GLY A 66 20.05 -40.02 -14.52
C GLY A 66 18.61 -39.84 -15.00
N SER A 67 17.65 -40.40 -14.26
CA SER A 67 16.21 -40.07 -14.39
C SER A 67 15.73 -39.52 -13.06
N PHE A 68 15.25 -38.29 -13.04
CA PHE A 68 14.82 -37.60 -11.81
C PHE A 68 13.31 -37.35 -11.79
N THR A 69 12.71 -37.34 -10.60
CA THR A 69 11.32 -36.96 -10.35
C THR A 69 11.24 -36.10 -9.09
N LEU A 70 10.71 -34.89 -9.25
CA LEU A 70 10.46 -33.95 -8.17
C LEU A 70 9.05 -34.12 -7.62
N GLY A 71 8.93 -34.15 -6.29
CA GLY A 71 7.68 -34.08 -5.54
C GLY A 71 7.14 -32.65 -5.44
N GLU A 72 6.06 -32.49 -4.68
CA GLU A 72 5.47 -31.17 -4.39
C GLU A 72 6.42 -30.31 -3.55
N PHE A 73 6.45 -29.02 -3.86
CA PHE A 73 7.23 -28.02 -3.14
C PHE A 73 6.44 -27.48 -1.96
N ARG A 74 7.08 -27.43 -0.80
CA ARG A 74 6.60 -26.72 0.38
C ARG A 74 7.50 -25.51 0.61
N ILE A 75 6.94 -24.35 0.31
CA ILE A 75 7.64 -23.06 0.39
C ILE A 75 7.30 -22.44 1.74
N SER A 76 8.31 -22.18 2.56
CA SER A 76 8.16 -21.54 3.88
C SER A 76 9.29 -20.55 4.13
N VAL A 77 9.10 -19.63 5.08
CA VAL A 77 10.16 -18.69 5.48
C VAL A 77 11.34 -19.46 6.06
N ASP A 78 12.56 -19.07 5.67
CA ASP A 78 13.77 -19.65 6.22
C ASP A 78 13.87 -19.32 7.73
N LYS A 79 13.73 -20.36 8.56
CA LYS A 79 13.77 -20.26 10.03
C LYS A 79 15.16 -19.94 10.58
N VAL A 80 16.23 -20.23 9.82
CA VAL A 80 17.63 -20.10 10.26
C VAL A 80 18.17 -18.73 9.90
N LYS A 81 18.01 -18.31 8.63
CA LYS A 81 18.41 -16.96 8.21
C LYS A 81 17.44 -15.90 8.74
N GLY A 82 16.19 -16.26 9.03
CA GLY A 82 15.13 -15.31 9.38
C GLY A 82 14.72 -14.38 8.23
N ALA A 83 15.35 -14.54 7.07
CA ALA A 83 15.11 -13.81 5.82
C ALA A 83 15.26 -14.81 4.66
N GLY A 84 14.44 -14.66 3.62
CA GLY A 84 14.40 -15.59 2.49
C GLY A 84 13.52 -16.81 2.73
N VAL A 85 13.66 -17.81 1.86
CA VAL A 85 12.74 -18.94 1.75
C VAL A 85 13.48 -20.26 1.84
N GLN A 86 12.89 -21.22 2.54
CA GLN A 86 13.25 -22.62 2.42
C GLN A 86 12.21 -23.37 1.60
N ILE A 87 12.67 -24.17 0.64
CA ILE A 87 11.85 -25.03 -0.20
C ILE A 87 12.14 -26.48 0.17
N GLU A 88 11.13 -27.14 0.71
CA GLU A 88 11.18 -28.56 1.05
C GLU A 88 10.47 -29.37 -0.03
N PHE A 89 11.12 -30.40 -0.55
CA PHE A 89 10.51 -31.32 -1.52
C PHE A 89 11.11 -32.72 -1.44
N THR A 90 10.42 -33.68 -2.02
CA THR A 90 10.95 -35.04 -2.19
C THR A 90 11.60 -35.18 -3.55
N LEU A 91 12.86 -35.60 -3.61
CA LEU A 91 13.56 -35.95 -4.83
C LEU A 91 13.66 -37.47 -4.92
N ALA A 92 13.17 -38.04 -6.02
CA ALA A 92 13.43 -39.43 -6.37
C ALA A 92 14.26 -39.47 -7.66
N TYR A 93 15.32 -40.25 -7.67
CA TYR A 93 16.23 -40.32 -8.81
C TYR A 93 16.79 -41.72 -9.02
N ASN A 94 16.97 -42.07 -10.28
CA ASN A 94 17.52 -43.33 -10.73
C ASN A 94 18.81 -43.05 -11.49
N LEU A 95 19.95 -43.47 -10.94
CA LEU A 95 21.25 -43.39 -11.61
C LEU A 95 21.59 -44.76 -12.18
N THR A 96 22.06 -44.76 -13.42
CA THR A 96 22.52 -45.97 -14.10
C THR A 96 23.90 -45.73 -14.68
N TRP A 97 24.83 -46.64 -14.43
CA TRP A 97 26.19 -46.56 -14.93
C TRP A 97 26.73 -47.95 -15.25
N ASN A 98 27.81 -47.98 -16.02
CA ASN A 98 28.48 -49.22 -16.41
C ASN A 98 29.73 -49.42 -15.54
N ASP A 99 29.82 -50.56 -14.87
CA ASP A 99 31.01 -50.99 -14.12
C ASP A 99 31.27 -52.49 -14.38
N THR A 100 32.28 -52.76 -15.21
CA THR A 100 32.66 -54.13 -15.58
C THR A 100 33.27 -54.92 -14.43
N ARG A 101 33.76 -54.25 -13.36
CA ARG A 101 34.35 -54.92 -12.19
C ARG A 101 33.29 -55.67 -11.40
N LEU A 102 32.08 -55.12 -11.34
CA LEU A 102 30.98 -55.68 -10.55
C LEU A 102 30.45 -57.00 -11.13
N GLU A 103 30.65 -57.27 -12.41
CA GLU A 103 30.28 -58.55 -13.03
C GLU A 103 31.13 -59.71 -12.49
N ARG A 104 32.41 -59.43 -12.22
CA ARG A 104 33.39 -60.40 -11.71
C ARG A 104 33.40 -60.53 -10.19
N SER A 105 32.60 -59.70 -9.49
CA SER A 105 32.51 -59.73 -8.04
C SER A 105 31.82 -61.01 -7.54
N PRO A 106 32.42 -61.71 -6.55
CA PRO A 106 31.76 -62.77 -5.78
C PRO A 106 30.47 -62.32 -5.09
N CYS A 107 30.34 -61.04 -4.75
CA CYS A 107 29.16 -60.46 -4.09
C CYS A 107 28.00 -60.12 -5.05
N ARG A 108 28.12 -60.41 -6.36
CA ARG A 108 27.12 -60.06 -7.37
C ARG A 108 25.67 -60.46 -7.04
N ARG A 109 25.48 -61.61 -6.38
CA ARG A 109 24.15 -62.14 -6.04
C ARG A 109 23.52 -61.48 -4.82
N VAL A 110 24.30 -60.76 -4.01
CA VAL A 110 23.86 -60.16 -2.75
C VAL A 110 23.94 -58.63 -2.75
N PHE A 111 24.36 -58.00 -3.84
CA PHE A 111 24.46 -56.54 -3.91
C PHE A 111 23.15 -55.81 -3.58
N ASP A 112 22.01 -56.33 -4.03
CA ASP A 112 20.71 -55.72 -3.76
C ASP A 112 20.43 -55.67 -2.25
N ALA A 113 20.78 -56.71 -1.49
CA ALA A 113 20.62 -56.74 -0.04
C ALA A 113 21.75 -55.98 0.69
N MET A 114 22.96 -56.00 0.13
CA MET A 114 24.14 -55.42 0.73
C MET A 114 24.23 -53.90 0.55
N LEU A 115 23.76 -53.34 -0.56
CA LEU A 115 23.94 -51.93 -0.91
C LEU A 115 22.66 -51.10 -0.81
N SER A 116 21.49 -51.73 -0.70
CA SER A 116 20.24 -51.03 -0.42
C SER A 116 20.16 -50.59 1.04
N SER A 117 19.42 -49.51 1.31
CA SER A 117 19.17 -49.04 2.67
C SER A 117 18.20 -49.93 3.42
N VAL A 118 18.37 -50.02 4.74
CA VAL A 118 17.38 -50.60 5.65
C VAL A 118 16.86 -49.47 6.54
N ALA A 119 15.53 -49.34 6.65
CA ALA A 119 14.87 -48.32 7.49
C ALA A 119 15.41 -46.89 7.30
N SER A 120 15.60 -46.45 6.04
CA SER A 120 16.09 -45.12 5.68
C SER A 120 17.53 -44.80 6.11
N THR A 121 18.29 -45.81 6.56
CA THR A 121 19.73 -45.70 6.84
C THR A 121 20.55 -46.28 5.71
N GLU A 122 21.61 -45.58 5.30
CA GLU A 122 22.52 -46.06 4.27
C GLU A 122 23.22 -47.34 4.75
N SER A 123 23.41 -48.32 3.86
CA SER A 123 24.11 -49.56 4.22
C SER A 123 25.55 -49.30 4.66
N ALA A 124 26.00 -50.04 5.68
CA ALA A 124 27.37 -50.02 6.15
C ALA A 124 28.40 -50.43 5.06
N HIS A 125 27.98 -51.28 4.12
CA HIS A 125 28.83 -51.77 3.03
C HIS A 125 28.90 -50.81 1.84
N ALA A 126 28.04 -49.78 1.82
CA ALA A 126 27.90 -48.88 0.70
C ALA A 126 29.17 -48.03 0.45
N LYS A 127 30.03 -47.86 1.46
CA LYS A 127 31.33 -47.17 1.35
C LYS A 127 32.43 -48.02 0.69
N ARG A 128 32.23 -49.34 0.56
CA ARG A 128 33.20 -50.26 -0.02
C ARG A 128 33.16 -50.31 -1.55
N TYR A 129 32.13 -49.71 -2.15
CA TYR A 129 31.96 -49.65 -3.60
C TYR A 129 31.80 -48.20 -4.04
N TRP A 130 32.39 -47.91 -5.19
CA TRP A 130 32.22 -46.65 -5.88
C TRP A 130 30.78 -46.50 -6.33
N ARG A 131 30.20 -45.34 -6.02
CA ARG A 131 28.86 -44.96 -6.47
C ARG A 131 28.86 -43.48 -6.82
N PRO A 132 28.15 -43.07 -7.88
CA PRO A 132 27.98 -41.66 -8.18
C PRO A 132 27.22 -40.98 -7.04
N LYS A 133 27.79 -39.90 -6.49
CA LYS A 133 27.17 -39.12 -5.42
C LYS A 133 26.55 -37.87 -6.01
N LEU A 134 25.23 -37.80 -5.97
CA LEU A 134 24.49 -36.59 -6.35
C LEU A 134 24.79 -35.48 -5.35
N ALA A 135 25.37 -34.38 -5.82
CA ALA A 135 25.39 -33.10 -5.13
C ALA A 135 24.19 -32.28 -5.63
N LEU A 136 23.52 -31.61 -4.70
CA LEU A 136 22.32 -30.82 -4.97
C LEU A 136 22.49 -29.47 -4.27
N GLY A 137 22.11 -28.39 -4.94
CA GLY A 137 22.20 -27.04 -4.39
C GLY A 137 21.59 -26.00 -5.33
N THR A 138 21.75 -24.74 -4.97
CA THR A 138 21.41 -23.60 -5.83
C THR A 138 22.60 -23.18 -6.68
N THR A 139 23.80 -23.24 -6.10
CA THR A 139 25.09 -22.93 -6.75
C THR A 139 26.21 -23.79 -6.16
N GLU A 140 27.42 -23.75 -6.75
CA GLU A 140 28.55 -24.55 -6.25
C GLU A 140 28.89 -24.25 -4.79
N ALA A 141 28.77 -22.99 -4.40
CA ALA A 141 29.02 -22.52 -3.04
C ALA A 141 27.87 -22.79 -2.07
N GLU A 142 26.65 -23.04 -2.58
CA GLU A 142 25.44 -23.18 -1.77
C GLU A 142 24.79 -24.56 -1.98
N PRO A 143 25.26 -25.59 -1.26
CA PRO A 143 24.63 -26.91 -1.29
C PRO A 143 23.27 -26.89 -0.59
N ALA A 144 22.48 -27.94 -0.84
CA ALA A 144 21.25 -28.19 -0.11
C ALA A 144 21.50 -28.21 1.40
N ARG A 145 20.65 -27.49 2.15
CA ARG A 145 20.81 -27.33 3.60
C ARG A 145 20.65 -28.65 4.32
N GLU A 146 19.64 -29.43 3.94
CA GLU A 146 19.35 -30.72 4.55
C GLU A 146 18.96 -31.73 3.48
N ARG A 147 19.45 -32.96 3.64
CA ARG A 147 19.10 -34.12 2.81
C ARG A 147 18.86 -35.30 3.72
N LYS A 148 17.64 -35.81 3.73
CA LYS A 148 17.25 -36.98 4.51
C LYS A 148 16.92 -38.12 3.56
N LEU A 149 17.71 -39.18 3.63
CA LEU A 149 17.44 -40.40 2.88
C LEU A 149 16.10 -40.99 3.36
N LEU A 150 15.22 -41.32 2.41
CA LEU A 150 13.98 -42.05 2.68
C LEU A 150 14.16 -43.51 2.30
N GLU A 151 14.69 -43.76 1.11
CA GLU A 151 14.89 -45.09 0.54
C GLU A 151 16.06 -45.07 -0.46
N SER A 152 16.87 -46.12 -0.47
CA SER A 152 17.84 -46.41 -1.51
C SER A 152 17.75 -47.89 -1.89
N LEU A 153 17.56 -48.16 -3.17
CA LEU A 153 17.49 -49.50 -3.74
C LEU A 153 18.61 -49.63 -4.77
N TYR A 154 19.47 -50.61 -4.55
CA TYR A 154 20.51 -50.98 -5.50
C TYR A 154 20.07 -52.22 -6.28
N SER A 155 20.35 -52.22 -7.58
CA SER A 155 20.14 -53.38 -8.45
C SER A 155 21.23 -53.46 -9.51
N GLN A 156 21.69 -54.66 -9.83
CA GLN A 156 22.68 -54.88 -10.89
C GLN A 156 22.17 -55.88 -11.92
N ASN A 157 22.44 -55.58 -13.20
CA ASN A 157 22.23 -56.51 -14.30
C ASN A 157 23.47 -56.55 -15.21
N GLY A 158 24.24 -57.63 -15.13
CA GLY A 158 25.53 -57.73 -15.82
C GLY A 158 26.50 -56.66 -15.35
N THR A 159 27.02 -55.86 -16.28
CA THR A 159 27.93 -54.74 -15.99
C THR A 159 27.18 -53.45 -15.62
N VAL A 160 25.85 -53.41 -15.77
CA VAL A 160 25.06 -52.20 -15.51
C VAL A 160 24.58 -52.18 -14.07
N ALA A 161 25.04 -51.19 -13.33
CA ALA A 161 24.58 -50.89 -11.98
C ALA A 161 23.46 -49.84 -12.01
N ARG A 162 22.46 -50.02 -11.14
CA ARG A 162 21.32 -49.12 -10.99
C ARG A 162 21.13 -48.77 -9.53
N LEU A 163 21.03 -47.48 -9.24
CA LEU A 163 20.77 -46.94 -7.92
C LEU A 163 19.53 -46.07 -7.97
N ARG A 164 18.48 -46.49 -7.27
CA ARG A 164 17.25 -45.71 -7.08
C ARG A 164 17.27 -45.11 -5.69
N ILE A 165 17.23 -43.80 -5.58
CA ILE A 165 17.19 -43.11 -4.29
C ILE A 165 15.96 -42.24 -4.23
N ARG A 166 15.36 -42.19 -3.05
CA ARG A 166 14.33 -41.24 -2.66
C ARG A 166 14.81 -40.53 -1.40
N GLU A 167 14.85 -39.20 -1.46
CA GLU A 167 15.30 -38.36 -0.36
C GLU A 167 14.39 -37.13 -0.21
N ALA A 168 14.26 -36.65 1.03
CA ALA A 168 13.68 -35.34 1.31
C ALA A 168 14.81 -34.30 1.31
N VAL A 169 14.58 -33.20 0.61
CA VAL A 169 15.57 -32.14 0.39
C VAL A 169 14.99 -30.82 0.90
N THR A 170 15.85 -30.05 1.57
CA THR A 170 15.58 -28.66 1.93
C THR A 170 16.59 -27.74 1.24
N LEU A 171 16.11 -26.88 0.32
CA LEU A 171 16.90 -25.85 -0.34
C LEU A 171 16.63 -24.49 0.29
N ALA A 172 17.67 -23.70 0.53
CA ALA A 172 17.54 -22.27 0.85
C ALA A 172 17.55 -21.47 -0.45
N GLN A 173 16.66 -20.49 -0.57
CA GLN A 173 16.50 -19.63 -1.73
C GLN A 173 16.32 -18.18 -1.27
N ASP A 174 17.02 -17.28 -1.92
CA ASP A 174 16.96 -15.85 -1.62
C ASP A 174 15.97 -15.17 -2.59
N PHE A 175 14.72 -14.99 -2.14
CA PHE A 175 13.66 -14.37 -2.93
C PHE A 175 13.75 -12.85 -2.92
N GLN A 176 13.38 -12.22 -4.04
CA GLN A 176 13.36 -10.77 -4.19
C GLN A 176 11.97 -10.22 -3.88
N TYR A 177 11.80 -9.59 -2.72
CA TYR A 177 10.48 -9.12 -2.26
C TYR A 177 10.13 -7.68 -2.64
N ARG A 178 10.98 -6.98 -3.40
CA ARG A 178 10.79 -5.56 -3.74
C ARG A 178 9.39 -5.24 -4.29
N ASN A 179 8.87 -6.12 -5.16
CA ASN A 179 7.56 -5.94 -5.81
C ASN A 179 6.43 -6.73 -5.16
N PHE A 180 6.61 -7.23 -3.93
CA PHE A 180 5.56 -7.95 -3.21
C PHE A 180 4.26 -7.12 -3.14
N PRO A 181 3.07 -7.68 -3.45
CA PRO A 181 2.73 -9.10 -3.73
C PRO A 181 2.77 -9.51 -5.21
N PHE A 182 3.24 -8.62 -6.10
CA PHE A 182 3.35 -8.86 -7.55
C PHE A 182 4.71 -9.48 -7.92
N ASP A 183 5.36 -10.12 -6.96
CA ASP A 183 6.72 -10.61 -7.09
C ASP A 183 6.78 -11.82 -8.03
N ARG A 184 7.85 -11.83 -8.82
CA ARG A 184 8.25 -12.96 -9.67
C ARG A 184 9.57 -13.48 -9.16
N GLN A 185 9.66 -14.80 -9.01
CA GLN A 185 10.81 -15.47 -8.45
C GLN A 185 11.34 -16.50 -9.44
N THR A 186 12.65 -16.69 -9.41
CA THR A 186 13.32 -17.74 -10.17
C THR A 186 13.97 -18.68 -9.16
N ILE A 187 13.67 -19.97 -9.26
CA ILE A 187 14.22 -21.01 -8.40
C ILE A 187 15.24 -21.79 -9.24
N PRO A 188 16.55 -21.55 -9.04
CA PRO A 188 17.61 -22.38 -9.59
C PRO A 188 17.78 -23.66 -8.75
N ILE A 189 17.90 -24.79 -9.42
CA ILE A 189 18.19 -26.10 -8.83
C ILE A 189 19.28 -26.76 -9.67
N ASP A 190 20.46 -26.94 -9.08
CA ASP A 190 21.58 -27.60 -9.72
C ASP A 190 21.70 -29.04 -9.22
N LEU A 191 21.52 -30.00 -10.12
CA LEU A 191 21.86 -31.40 -9.88
C LEU A 191 23.26 -31.65 -10.43
N ARG A 192 24.23 -31.98 -9.58
CA ARG A 192 25.63 -32.17 -9.99
C ARG A 192 26.16 -33.54 -9.64
N LEU A 193 26.99 -34.07 -10.51
CA LEU A 193 27.78 -35.27 -10.24
C LEU A 193 29.27 -34.96 -10.49
N PRO A 194 29.99 -34.40 -9.51
CA PRO A 194 31.28 -33.71 -9.71
C PRO A 194 32.40 -34.53 -10.39
N THR A 195 32.27 -35.86 -10.43
CA THR A 195 33.28 -36.77 -10.96
C THR A 195 32.86 -37.47 -12.25
N VAL A 196 31.64 -37.26 -12.75
CA VAL A 196 31.08 -38.02 -13.87
C VAL A 196 30.23 -37.15 -14.79
N GLN A 197 30.12 -37.55 -16.06
CA GLN A 197 29.22 -36.89 -17.00
C GLN A 197 27.77 -37.30 -16.69
N LEU A 198 26.89 -36.31 -16.54
CA LEU A 198 25.48 -36.54 -16.24
C LEU A 198 24.65 -36.44 -17.52
N GLY A 199 24.11 -37.58 -17.96
CA GLY A 199 23.12 -37.65 -19.05
C GLY A 199 21.68 -37.65 -18.54
N GLY A 200 20.74 -37.14 -19.35
CA GLY A 200 19.29 -37.23 -19.08
C GLY A 200 18.63 -35.94 -18.57
N CYS A 201 19.32 -34.80 -18.64
CA CYS A 201 18.78 -33.50 -18.24
C CYS A 201 17.57 -33.04 -19.06
N ASP A 202 17.60 -33.24 -20.37
CA ASP A 202 16.50 -32.85 -21.25
C ASP A 202 15.24 -33.66 -20.92
N ALA A 203 15.40 -34.97 -20.72
CA ALA A 203 14.32 -35.87 -20.34
C ALA A 203 13.70 -35.51 -18.97
N LEU A 204 14.49 -34.97 -18.04
CA LEU A 204 13.98 -34.44 -16.78
C LEU A 204 13.04 -33.25 -17.04
N VAL A 205 13.50 -32.26 -17.79
CA VAL A 205 12.71 -31.05 -18.07
C VAL A 205 11.45 -31.37 -18.83
N GLU A 206 11.52 -32.22 -19.87
CA GLU A 206 10.34 -32.68 -20.61
C GLU A 206 9.32 -33.37 -19.69
N ARG A 207 9.78 -34.23 -18.79
CA ARG A 207 8.90 -34.92 -17.84
C ARG A 207 8.23 -33.96 -16.85
N LEU A 208 8.96 -32.95 -16.37
CA LEU A 208 8.40 -31.92 -15.49
C LEU A 208 7.37 -31.06 -16.23
N ARG A 209 7.67 -30.63 -17.45
CA ARG A 209 6.72 -29.90 -18.31
C ARG A 209 5.47 -30.72 -18.57
N TYR A 210 5.63 -31.99 -18.96
CA TYR A 210 4.51 -32.90 -19.22
C TYR A 210 3.62 -33.06 -17.98
N LYS A 211 4.24 -33.26 -16.81
CA LYS A 211 3.55 -33.37 -15.52
C LYS A 211 2.67 -32.14 -15.22
N GLU A 212 3.14 -30.94 -15.54
CA GLU A 212 2.40 -29.69 -15.30
C GLU A 212 1.33 -29.39 -16.39
N THR A 213 1.45 -29.99 -17.58
CA THR A 213 0.42 -29.89 -18.65
C THR A 213 -0.76 -30.85 -18.45
N LEU A 214 -0.60 -31.92 -17.67
CA LEU A 214 -1.66 -32.90 -17.40
C LEU A 214 -2.86 -32.27 -16.66
N SER A 215 -4.03 -32.91 -16.74
CA SER A 215 -5.29 -32.35 -16.21
C SER A 215 -5.24 -32.14 -14.69
N LEU A 216 -6.02 -31.16 -14.19
CA LEU A 216 -6.07 -30.76 -12.77
C LEU A 216 -6.33 -31.90 -11.76
N LYS A 217 -6.80 -33.08 -12.21
CA LYS A 217 -7.13 -34.22 -11.34
C LYS A 217 -5.90 -35.03 -10.87
N ASP A 218 -4.75 -34.87 -11.52
CA ASP A 218 -3.55 -35.59 -11.12
C ASP A 218 -2.90 -34.89 -9.90
N SER A 219 -2.80 -35.63 -8.78
CA SER A 219 -2.31 -35.16 -7.48
C SER A 219 -0.80 -34.89 -7.43
N ASN A 220 -0.09 -35.21 -8.51
CA ASN A 220 1.34 -35.03 -8.62
C ASN A 220 1.64 -33.69 -9.30
N ARG A 221 1.67 -32.60 -8.53
CA ARG A 221 2.11 -31.27 -8.99
C ARG A 221 3.44 -30.89 -8.35
N ILE A 222 4.16 -29.96 -8.96
CA ILE A 222 5.40 -29.39 -8.39
C ILE A 222 5.04 -28.23 -7.48
N LEU A 223 4.19 -27.30 -7.93
CA LEU A 223 3.77 -26.15 -7.11
C LEU A 223 2.73 -26.57 -6.04
N PRO A 224 2.65 -25.82 -4.92
CA PRO A 224 1.74 -26.15 -3.84
C PRO A 224 0.27 -26.12 -4.29
N GLN A 225 -0.53 -27.09 -3.85
CA GLN A 225 -1.96 -27.15 -4.16
C GLN A 225 -2.78 -25.95 -3.63
N SER A 226 -2.22 -25.21 -2.66
CA SER A 226 -2.84 -23.99 -2.11
C SER A 226 -2.97 -22.85 -3.13
N ALA A 227 -2.35 -22.97 -4.31
CA ALA A 227 -2.32 -21.94 -5.35
C ALA A 227 -1.81 -20.58 -4.86
N THR A 228 -0.94 -20.61 -3.85
CA THR A 228 -0.20 -19.45 -3.36
C THR A 228 0.85 -18.98 -4.37
N TRP A 229 1.37 -19.92 -5.16
CA TRP A 229 2.34 -19.71 -6.23
C TRP A 229 1.78 -20.26 -7.54
N LEU A 230 2.05 -19.54 -8.61
CA LEU A 230 1.62 -19.84 -9.97
C LEU A 230 2.86 -19.86 -10.87
N TRP A 231 2.81 -20.60 -11.96
CA TRP A 231 3.80 -20.48 -13.04
C TRP A 231 3.70 -19.09 -13.70
N ASP A 232 4.84 -18.46 -14.03
CA ASP A 232 4.87 -17.05 -14.45
C ASP A 232 4.05 -16.79 -15.72
N HIS A 233 4.34 -17.54 -16.79
CA HIS A 233 3.63 -17.40 -18.06
C HIS A 233 2.31 -18.16 -18.08
N CYS A 234 2.28 -19.35 -17.47
CA CYS A 234 1.09 -20.17 -17.50
C CYS A 234 -0.06 -19.67 -16.60
N GLY A 235 0.25 -19.00 -15.49
CA GLY A 235 -0.76 -18.42 -14.60
C GLY A 235 -1.59 -19.42 -13.80
N THR A 236 -1.24 -20.71 -13.80
CA THR A 236 -1.89 -21.73 -12.98
C THR A 236 -0.92 -22.31 -11.95
N ALA A 237 -1.45 -22.89 -10.86
CA ALA A 237 -0.68 -23.67 -9.88
C ALA A 237 -0.52 -25.14 -10.33
N GLY A 238 -0.44 -25.35 -11.64
CA GLY A 238 -0.42 -26.67 -12.27
C GLY A 238 -1.77 -27.12 -12.84
N GLY A 239 -1.69 -27.83 -13.97
CA GLY A 239 -2.81 -28.35 -14.73
C GLY A 239 -3.45 -27.35 -15.68
N GLY A 240 -3.80 -27.83 -16.89
CA GLY A 240 -4.43 -27.01 -17.94
C GLY A 240 -3.50 -26.00 -18.63
N CYS A 241 -2.19 -26.12 -18.41
CA CYS A 241 -1.19 -25.27 -19.04
C CYS A 241 -0.99 -25.63 -20.52
N ARG A 242 -0.75 -24.62 -21.37
CA ARG A 242 -0.28 -24.86 -22.74
C ARG A 242 1.21 -25.21 -22.72
N ALA A 243 1.60 -26.19 -23.53
CA ALA A 243 2.99 -26.64 -23.63
C ALA A 243 3.99 -25.51 -23.96
N ALA A 244 3.58 -24.55 -24.80
CA ALA A 244 4.42 -23.41 -25.18
C ALA A 244 4.67 -22.39 -24.05
N ASP A 245 3.77 -22.32 -23.06
CA ASP A 245 3.91 -21.38 -21.94
C ASP A 245 4.75 -21.99 -20.82
N ILE A 246 4.55 -23.28 -20.50
CA ILE A 246 5.35 -23.97 -19.48
C ILE A 246 6.82 -24.14 -19.89
N GLU A 247 7.11 -24.20 -21.19
CA GLU A 247 8.48 -24.24 -21.72
C GLU A 247 9.30 -22.99 -21.35
N LYS A 248 8.65 -21.83 -21.21
CA LYS A 248 9.30 -20.58 -20.76
C LYS A 248 9.51 -20.53 -19.26
N ASP A 249 8.72 -21.30 -18.51
CA ASP A 249 8.72 -21.34 -17.05
C ASP A 249 9.68 -22.40 -16.51
N ILE A 250 9.82 -23.54 -17.20
CA ILE A 250 10.71 -24.66 -16.81
C ILE A 250 11.72 -24.89 -17.93
N PHE A 251 12.98 -24.56 -17.70
CA PHE A 251 14.05 -24.71 -18.70
C PHE A 251 15.40 -25.04 -18.07
N LEU A 252 16.35 -25.46 -18.91
CA LEU A 252 17.75 -25.64 -18.53
C LEU A 252 18.53 -24.36 -18.79
N ASP A 253 19.44 -23.98 -17.90
CA ASP A 253 20.43 -22.95 -18.20
C ASP A 253 21.47 -23.50 -19.19
N LEU A 254 21.24 -23.22 -20.47
CA LEU A 254 22.08 -23.68 -21.58
C LEU A 254 23.54 -23.20 -21.44
N ALA A 255 23.76 -22.00 -20.91
CA ALA A 255 25.11 -21.46 -20.78
C ALA A 255 25.95 -22.25 -19.76
N LEU A 256 25.32 -22.67 -18.66
CA LEU A 256 26.00 -23.49 -17.66
C LEU A 256 26.14 -24.95 -18.11
N LEU A 257 25.16 -25.49 -18.83
CA LEU A 257 25.21 -26.85 -19.39
C LEU A 257 26.33 -27.01 -20.42
N GLU A 258 26.55 -26.02 -21.29
CA GLU A 258 27.63 -26.03 -22.29
C GLU A 258 29.02 -25.91 -21.64
N SER A 259 29.11 -25.18 -20.53
CA SER A 259 30.36 -25.00 -19.77
C SER A 259 30.72 -26.22 -18.93
N ARG A 260 29.73 -26.96 -18.42
CA ARG A 260 29.92 -28.06 -17.46
C ARG A 260 28.99 -29.25 -17.75
N GLN A 261 29.59 -30.36 -18.18
CA GLN A 261 28.88 -31.62 -18.52
C GLN A 261 28.51 -32.48 -17.30
N ASP A 262 28.93 -32.08 -16.09
CA ASP A 262 28.64 -32.75 -14.81
C ASP A 262 27.41 -32.16 -14.09
N VAL A 263 26.80 -31.11 -14.65
CA VAL A 263 25.74 -30.31 -14.01
C VAL A 263 24.47 -30.32 -14.84
N CYS A 264 23.33 -30.41 -14.15
CA CYS A 264 21.98 -30.22 -14.66
C CYS A 264 21.37 -28.96 -14.01
N PRO A 265 21.49 -27.79 -14.65
CA PRO A 265 20.97 -26.55 -14.10
C PRO A 265 19.50 -26.38 -14.47
N LEU A 266 18.60 -26.75 -13.55
CA LEU A 266 17.16 -26.59 -13.72
C LEU A 266 16.74 -25.21 -13.21
N VAL A 267 16.02 -24.47 -14.04
CA VAL A 267 15.48 -23.15 -13.69
C VAL A 267 13.95 -23.18 -13.76
N LEU A 268 13.32 -22.75 -12.66
CA LEU A 268 11.86 -22.68 -12.52
C LEU A 268 11.43 -21.23 -12.28
N LYS A 269 10.57 -20.66 -13.13
CA LYS A 269 10.02 -19.31 -12.97
C LYS A 269 8.61 -19.35 -12.42
N ILE A 270 8.41 -18.68 -11.29
CA ILE A 270 7.13 -18.63 -10.59
C ILE A 270 6.73 -17.19 -10.29
N LYS A 271 5.43 -16.96 -10.11
CA LYS A 271 4.85 -15.71 -9.64
C LYS A 271 3.92 -15.98 -8.46
N ARG A 272 3.77 -15.00 -7.58
CA ARG A 272 2.81 -15.10 -6.48
C ARG A 272 1.39 -14.89 -6.99
N ASN A 273 0.44 -15.63 -6.42
CA ASN A 273 -0.98 -15.31 -6.61
C ASN A 273 -1.36 -14.08 -5.79
N ASN A 274 -1.66 -12.98 -6.48
CA ASN A 274 -1.96 -11.67 -5.88
C ASN A 274 -3.46 -11.46 -5.59
N ASP A 275 -4.37 -12.28 -6.11
CA ASP A 275 -5.82 -12.07 -5.99
C ASP A 275 -6.27 -12.00 -4.52
N LEU A 276 -5.79 -12.93 -3.70
CA LEU A 276 -6.14 -12.98 -2.28
C LEU A 276 -5.65 -11.74 -1.54
N PHE A 277 -4.48 -11.24 -1.89
CA PHE A 277 -3.91 -10.03 -1.31
C PHE A 277 -4.72 -8.79 -1.73
N ILE A 278 -5.07 -8.69 -3.02
CA ILE A 278 -5.84 -7.57 -3.55
C ILE A 278 -7.17 -7.44 -2.78
N ILE A 279 -7.89 -8.55 -2.62
CA ILE A 279 -9.20 -8.57 -1.98
C ILE A 279 -9.09 -8.32 -0.47
N LYS A 280 -8.16 -8.98 0.22
CA LYS A 280 -8.09 -8.94 1.69
C LYS A 280 -7.32 -7.76 2.25
N GLN A 281 -6.35 -7.22 1.52
CA GLN A 281 -5.44 -6.18 2.02
C GLN A 281 -5.53 -4.88 1.22
N LEU A 282 -5.41 -4.94 -0.11
CA LEU A 282 -5.32 -3.74 -0.95
C LEU A 282 -6.63 -2.95 -0.99
N ILE A 283 -7.77 -3.60 -1.28
CA ILE A 283 -9.07 -2.92 -1.35
C ILE A 283 -9.42 -2.24 -0.01
N PRO A 284 -9.36 -2.93 1.15
CA PRO A 284 -9.59 -2.28 2.44
C PRO A 284 -8.62 -1.14 2.73
N SER A 285 -7.36 -1.23 2.30
CA SER A 285 -6.37 -0.16 2.48
C SER A 285 -6.74 1.09 1.67
N ILE A 286 -7.15 0.92 0.41
CA ILE A 286 -7.65 2.01 -0.45
C ILE A 286 -8.87 2.69 0.18
N VAL A 287 -9.83 1.90 0.70
CA VAL A 287 -11.04 2.43 1.36
C VAL A 287 -10.69 3.26 2.60
N ILE A 288 -9.75 2.79 3.42
CA ILE A 288 -9.30 3.52 4.63
C ILE A 288 -8.65 4.85 4.26
N SER A 289 -7.92 4.94 3.15
CA SER A 289 -7.32 6.20 2.70
C SER A 289 -8.30 7.15 2.00
N GLU A 290 -9.34 6.63 1.33
CA GLU A 290 -10.36 7.46 0.67
C GLU A 290 -11.37 8.06 1.65
N ALA A 291 -11.79 7.29 2.66
CA ALA A 291 -12.76 7.72 3.67
C ALA A 291 -12.45 9.08 4.32
N PRO A 292 -11.21 9.37 4.81
CA PRO A 292 -10.88 10.68 5.37
C PRO A 292 -10.86 11.78 4.30
N LEU A 293 -10.50 11.50 3.04
CA LEU A 293 -10.52 12.51 1.98
C LEU A 293 -11.96 12.92 1.63
N LEU A 294 -12.91 12.00 1.73
CA LEU A 294 -14.33 12.33 1.59
C LEU A 294 -14.84 13.21 2.75
N SER A 295 -14.18 13.21 3.91
CA SER A 295 -14.54 14.13 5.00
C SER A 295 -14.32 15.60 4.63
N LEU A 296 -13.53 15.91 3.60
CA LEU A 296 -13.38 17.27 3.05
C LEU A 296 -14.72 17.85 2.54
N TYR A 297 -15.72 17.00 2.32
CA TYR A 297 -17.09 17.42 2.00
C TYR A 297 -17.87 17.99 3.18
N MET A 298 -17.42 17.74 4.41
CA MET A 298 -17.99 18.36 5.60
C MET A 298 -17.67 19.85 5.63
N ASP A 299 -18.61 20.66 6.11
CA ASP A 299 -18.44 22.11 6.15
C ASP A 299 -17.31 22.51 7.11
N ALA A 300 -16.30 23.23 6.61
CA ALA A 300 -15.18 23.72 7.39
C ALA A 300 -15.51 24.99 8.21
N THR A 301 -16.65 25.62 7.95
CA THR A 301 -17.02 26.89 8.59
C THR A 301 -17.74 26.69 9.93
N VAL A 302 -18.27 25.49 10.18
CA VAL A 302 -19.11 25.17 11.33
C VAL A 302 -18.28 24.47 12.42
N PRO A 303 -18.12 25.08 13.63
CA PRO A 303 -17.14 24.66 14.64
C PRO A 303 -17.13 23.18 15.12
N PRO A 304 -18.24 22.42 15.23
CA PRO A 304 -18.14 20.99 15.56
C PRO A 304 -17.61 20.12 14.40
N LEU A 305 -17.78 20.57 13.15
CA LEU A 305 -17.48 19.76 11.96
C LEU A 305 -15.99 19.78 11.59
N VAL A 306 -15.28 20.86 11.93
CA VAL A 306 -13.81 20.94 11.74
C VAL A 306 -13.08 19.91 12.59
N GLY A 307 -13.49 19.75 13.86
CA GLY A 307 -12.94 18.74 14.76
C GLY A 307 -13.19 17.31 14.24
N ALA A 308 -14.36 17.06 13.64
CA ALA A 308 -14.70 15.79 13.02
C ALA A 308 -13.84 15.49 11.77
N ARG A 309 -13.57 16.49 10.92
CA ARG A 309 -12.64 16.34 9.78
C ARG A 309 -11.26 15.95 10.26
N ALA A 310 -10.71 16.68 11.23
CA ALA A 310 -9.37 16.41 11.76
C ALA A 310 -9.29 15.02 12.42
N SER A 311 -10.29 14.61 13.20
CA SER A 311 -10.30 13.31 13.86
C SER A 311 -10.36 12.15 12.86
N LEU A 312 -11.15 12.25 11.79
CA LEU A 312 -11.21 11.23 10.74
C LEU A 312 -9.85 11.03 10.05
N HIS A 313 -9.13 12.12 9.75
CA HIS A 313 -7.78 12.03 9.18
C HIS A 313 -6.79 11.39 10.17
N ILE A 314 -6.82 11.78 11.45
CA ILE A 314 -5.93 11.21 12.49
C ILE A 314 -6.18 9.71 12.67
N ILE A 315 -7.46 9.30 12.74
CA ILE A 315 -7.83 7.88 12.86
C ILE A 315 -7.36 7.09 11.64
N ALA A 316 -7.53 7.64 10.43
CA ALA A 316 -7.06 6.98 9.21
C ALA A 316 -5.53 6.86 9.17
N LEU A 317 -4.77 7.88 9.60
CA LEU A 317 -3.31 7.80 9.73
C LEU A 317 -2.90 6.67 10.68
N LEU A 318 -3.55 6.56 11.86
CA LEU A 318 -3.28 5.49 12.82
C LEU A 318 -3.58 4.09 12.24
N LEU A 319 -4.66 3.95 11.48
CA LEU A 319 -5.02 2.69 10.82
C LEU A 319 -4.00 2.30 9.75
N VAL A 320 -3.51 3.26 8.95
CA VAL A 320 -2.47 3.01 7.94
C VAL A 320 -1.17 2.55 8.61
N VAL A 321 -0.73 3.23 9.68
CA VAL A 321 0.47 2.84 10.43
C VAL A 321 0.33 1.46 11.06
N THR A 322 -0.84 1.17 11.66
CA THR A 322 -1.11 -0.15 12.25
C THR A 322 -1.04 -1.25 11.19
N ARG A 323 -1.57 -0.99 9.99
CA ARG A 323 -1.49 -1.94 8.87
C ARG A 323 -0.07 -2.12 8.32
N ALA A 324 0.69 -1.03 8.20
CA ALA A 324 2.08 -1.08 7.75
C ALA A 324 2.96 -1.90 8.70
N ASN A 325 2.64 -1.92 9.99
CA ASN A 325 3.35 -2.71 11.00
C ASN A 325 2.89 -4.18 11.08
N ASN A 326 1.88 -4.60 10.32
CA ASN A 326 1.45 -6.00 10.36
C ASN A 326 2.49 -6.89 9.68
N ASP A 327 2.88 -7.96 10.35
CA ASP A 327 3.78 -8.96 9.77
C ASP A 327 3.09 -9.67 8.60
N LEU A 328 3.69 -9.55 7.42
CA LEU A 328 3.23 -10.20 6.19
C LEU A 328 3.64 -11.67 6.13
N GLY A 329 4.37 -12.18 7.13
CA GLY A 329 4.90 -13.54 7.15
C GLY A 329 6.03 -13.75 6.14
N LEU A 330 6.77 -12.68 5.82
CA LEU A 330 7.89 -12.68 4.87
C LEU A 330 9.25 -12.79 5.57
N GLY A 331 9.28 -12.77 6.91
CA GLY A 331 10.49 -12.72 7.70
C GLY A 331 11.07 -11.30 7.78
N THR A 332 12.33 -11.21 8.17
CA THR A 332 13.05 -9.94 8.27
C THR A 332 13.48 -9.47 6.87
N LEU A 333 13.00 -8.29 6.49
CA LEU A 333 13.31 -7.68 5.20
C LEU A 333 14.29 -6.52 5.42
N SER A 334 15.38 -6.49 4.64
CA SER A 334 16.38 -5.42 4.67
C SER A 334 16.05 -4.25 3.74
N SER A 335 15.10 -4.43 2.83
CA SER A 335 14.69 -3.44 1.83
C SER A 335 13.22 -3.07 1.97
N LEU A 336 12.87 -1.81 1.67
CA LEU A 336 11.48 -1.39 1.55
C LEU A 336 10.79 -2.17 0.42
N ILE A 337 9.62 -2.71 0.73
CA ILE A 337 8.78 -3.43 -0.24
C ILE A 337 7.67 -2.52 -0.77
N TRP A 338 7.09 -2.88 -1.91
CA TRP A 338 6.02 -2.12 -2.55
C TRP A 338 4.84 -1.80 -1.61
N THR A 339 4.45 -2.71 -0.73
CA THR A 339 3.35 -2.47 0.23
C THR A 339 3.68 -1.36 1.23
N ASP A 340 4.94 -1.28 1.67
CA ASP A 340 5.40 -0.28 2.63
C ASP A 340 5.47 1.09 1.96
N GLU A 341 5.99 1.14 0.73
CA GLU A 341 6.00 2.37 -0.07
C GLU A 341 4.57 2.86 -0.35
N PHE A 342 3.65 1.96 -0.67
CA PHE A 342 2.25 2.30 -0.92
C PHE A 342 1.56 2.82 0.34
N ALA A 343 1.77 2.18 1.50
CA ALA A 343 1.26 2.65 2.78
C ALA A 343 1.83 4.03 3.15
N LEU A 344 3.11 4.28 2.86
CA LEU A 344 3.74 5.58 3.05
C LEU A 344 3.11 6.66 2.15
N VAL A 345 2.78 6.36 0.90
CA VAL A 345 2.06 7.30 0.03
C VAL A 345 0.65 7.58 0.54
N GLN A 346 -0.08 6.56 1.01
CA GLN A 346 -1.38 6.75 1.64
C GLN A 346 -1.27 7.67 2.86
N PHE A 347 -0.26 7.46 3.69
CA PHE A 347 0.01 8.31 4.85
C PHE A 347 0.20 9.78 4.44
N PHE A 348 1.03 10.06 3.42
CA PHE A 348 1.25 11.43 2.95
C PHE A 348 0.01 12.09 2.35
N VAL A 349 -0.83 11.35 1.62
CA VAL A 349 -2.07 11.89 1.05
C VAL A 349 -3.08 12.23 2.15
N ILE A 350 -3.23 11.35 3.15
CA ILE A 350 -4.10 11.64 4.31
C ILE A 350 -3.54 12.83 5.10
N LEU A 351 -2.23 12.91 5.29
CA LEU A 351 -1.58 14.05 5.94
C LEU A 351 -1.82 15.35 5.17
N ALA A 352 -1.79 15.33 3.83
CA ALA A 352 -2.11 16.49 3.00
C ALA A 352 -3.55 16.96 3.23
N GLY A 353 -4.52 16.04 3.36
CA GLY A 353 -5.91 16.37 3.72
C GLY A 353 -6.05 16.97 5.12
N LEU A 354 -5.27 16.48 6.09
CA LEU A 354 -5.21 17.05 7.44
C LEU A 354 -4.64 18.47 7.44
N VAL A 355 -3.52 18.68 6.73
CA VAL A 355 -2.89 20.01 6.58
C VAL A 355 -3.85 20.98 5.90
N GLU A 356 -4.57 20.54 4.87
CA GLU A 356 -5.61 21.33 4.22
C GLU A 356 -6.66 21.79 5.23
N THR A 357 -7.18 20.88 6.06
CA THR A 357 -8.20 21.20 7.06
C THR A 357 -7.68 22.23 8.08
N ILE A 358 -6.42 22.10 8.51
CA ILE A 358 -5.76 23.05 9.41
C ILE A 358 -5.60 24.42 8.76
N VAL A 359 -5.16 24.46 7.49
CA VAL A 359 -4.97 25.70 6.73
C VAL A 359 -6.30 26.43 6.52
N VAL A 360 -7.36 25.71 6.14
CA VAL A 360 -8.70 26.29 5.97
C VAL A 360 -9.19 26.89 7.30
N HIS A 361 -9.04 26.17 8.41
CA HIS A 361 -9.41 26.68 9.72
C HIS A 361 -8.60 27.92 10.14
N ALA A 362 -7.30 27.92 9.88
CA ALA A 362 -6.44 29.07 10.15
C ALA A 362 -6.86 30.29 9.31
N LEU A 363 -7.14 30.11 8.01
CA LEU A 363 -7.60 31.18 7.12
C LEU A 363 -8.94 31.80 7.56
N ILE A 364 -9.85 30.98 8.08
CA ILE A 364 -11.11 31.46 8.68
C ILE A 364 -10.81 32.32 9.91
N ARG A 365 -9.90 31.89 10.79
CA ARG A 365 -9.51 32.63 12.00
C ARG A 365 -8.82 33.96 11.69
N PHE A 366 -8.05 34.04 10.61
CA PHE A 366 -7.42 35.27 10.12
C PHE A 366 -8.36 36.19 9.32
N GLY A 367 -9.65 35.86 9.20
CA GLY A 367 -10.65 36.69 8.50
C GLY A 367 -10.59 36.60 6.97
N CYS A 368 -9.80 35.68 6.41
CA CYS A 368 -9.65 35.46 4.96
C CYS A 368 -10.66 34.43 4.43
N LYS A 369 -11.96 34.62 4.73
CA LYS A 369 -13.03 33.65 4.41
C LYS A 369 -13.10 33.29 2.92
N VAL A 370 -12.89 34.25 2.01
CA VAL A 370 -12.90 34.02 0.55
C VAL A 370 -11.85 33.00 0.12
N LEU A 371 -10.62 33.16 0.63
CA LEU A 371 -9.51 32.29 0.29
C LEU A 371 -9.75 30.88 0.86
N ALA A 372 -10.26 30.78 2.09
CA ALA A 372 -10.63 29.52 2.71
C ALA A 372 -11.65 28.72 1.88
N VAL A 373 -12.74 29.37 1.43
CA VAL A 373 -13.77 28.73 0.57
C VAL A 373 -13.24 28.40 -0.84
N SER A 374 -12.26 29.17 -1.33
CA SER A 374 -11.59 28.86 -2.60
C SER A 374 -10.75 27.59 -2.48
N VAL A 375 -9.88 27.53 -1.48
CA VAL A 375 -8.98 26.39 -1.17
C VAL A 375 -9.80 25.12 -0.91
N ASP A 376 -10.71 25.15 0.06
CA ASP A 376 -11.55 23.98 0.41
C ASP A 376 -12.32 23.46 -0.80
N GLY A 377 -12.93 24.36 -1.58
CA GLY A 377 -13.69 23.95 -2.76
C GLY A 377 -12.85 23.39 -3.92
N VAL A 378 -11.55 23.63 -3.99
CA VAL A 378 -10.65 23.01 -4.99
C VAL A 378 -10.16 21.66 -4.48
N PHE A 379 -9.63 21.61 -3.26
CA PHE A 379 -9.05 20.40 -2.69
C PHE A 379 -10.09 19.31 -2.40
N ARG A 380 -11.34 19.68 -2.10
CA ARG A 380 -12.49 18.76 -1.94
C ARG A 380 -12.72 17.86 -3.15
N VAL A 381 -12.44 18.34 -4.37
CA VAL A 381 -12.57 17.53 -5.60
C VAL A 381 -11.23 16.92 -5.99
N LEU A 382 -10.17 17.71 -5.88
CA LEU A 382 -8.89 17.36 -6.47
C LEU A 382 -8.15 16.26 -5.70
N LEU A 383 -8.22 16.25 -4.36
CA LEU A 383 -7.56 15.22 -3.55
C LEU A 383 -8.20 13.82 -3.74
N PRO A 384 -9.51 13.63 -3.45
CA PRO A 384 -10.12 12.30 -3.52
C PRO A 384 -10.31 11.80 -4.95
N PHE A 385 -10.62 12.65 -5.94
CA PHE A 385 -11.01 12.16 -7.28
C PHE A 385 -9.91 12.28 -8.34
N VAL A 386 -8.83 13.00 -8.08
CA VAL A 386 -7.74 13.20 -9.05
C VAL A 386 -6.43 12.67 -8.51
N LEU A 387 -5.94 13.21 -7.40
CA LEU A 387 -4.62 12.87 -6.88
C LEU A 387 -4.55 11.43 -6.40
N PHE A 388 -5.44 11.05 -5.48
CA PHE A 388 -5.34 9.75 -4.84
C PHE A 388 -5.56 8.59 -5.84
N PRO A 389 -6.59 8.59 -6.72
CA PRO A 389 -6.74 7.57 -7.76
C PRO A 389 -5.55 7.53 -8.73
N CYS A 390 -4.97 8.68 -9.08
CA CYS A 390 -3.78 8.75 -9.92
C CYS A 390 -2.58 8.06 -9.25
N LEU A 391 -2.35 8.32 -7.95
CA LEU A 391 -1.31 7.66 -7.17
C LEU A 391 -1.56 6.16 -7.05
N VAL A 392 -2.80 5.72 -6.79
CA VAL A 392 -3.16 4.30 -6.73
C VAL A 392 -2.85 3.60 -8.05
N VAL A 393 -3.27 4.16 -9.19
CA VAL A 393 -3.00 3.59 -10.52
C VAL A 393 -1.50 3.55 -10.79
N ALA A 394 -0.76 4.61 -10.48
CA ALA A 394 0.69 4.63 -10.65
C ALA A 394 1.38 3.52 -9.85
N PHE A 395 1.02 3.36 -8.57
CA PHE A 395 1.62 2.33 -7.73
C PHE A 395 1.27 0.92 -8.20
N ILE A 396 0.05 0.68 -8.70
CA ILE A 396 -0.28 -0.60 -9.34
C ILE A 396 0.62 -0.87 -10.55
N LEU A 397 0.87 0.14 -11.40
CA LEU A 397 1.78 0.03 -12.55
C LEU A 397 3.22 -0.27 -12.12
N LYS A 398 3.70 0.35 -11.03
CA LYS A 398 5.00 0.02 -10.42
C LYS A 398 5.06 -1.44 -10.00
N GLY A 399 4.03 -1.93 -9.31
CA GLY A 399 3.94 -3.33 -8.87
C GLY A 399 4.00 -4.31 -10.05
N LEU A 400 3.40 -3.95 -11.18
CA LEU A 400 3.44 -4.75 -12.43
C LEU A 400 4.77 -4.67 -13.19
N GLY A 401 5.77 -3.92 -12.69
CA GLY A 401 7.08 -3.75 -13.32
C GLY A 401 7.09 -2.79 -14.51
N GLN A 402 6.05 -1.96 -14.68
CA GLN A 402 5.96 -0.95 -15.74
C GLN A 402 6.53 0.40 -15.30
N GLU A 403 7.84 0.44 -15.00
CA GLU A 403 8.53 1.60 -14.41
C GLU A 403 8.38 2.89 -15.23
N ALA A 404 8.42 2.81 -16.56
CA ALA A 404 8.27 3.98 -17.43
C ALA A 404 6.87 4.61 -17.34
N PHE A 405 5.82 3.78 -17.33
CA PHE A 405 4.44 4.25 -17.17
C PHE A 405 4.17 4.76 -15.77
N PHE A 406 4.74 4.11 -14.74
CA PHE A 406 4.73 4.61 -13.37
C PHE A 406 5.29 6.03 -13.28
N LEU A 407 6.49 6.27 -13.80
CA LEU A 407 7.12 7.59 -13.77
C LEU A 407 6.30 8.64 -14.52
N LEU A 408 5.76 8.30 -15.69
CA LEU A 408 4.91 9.20 -16.47
C LEU A 408 3.66 9.60 -15.70
N VAL A 409 2.97 8.63 -15.09
CA VAL A 409 1.73 8.88 -14.33
C VAL A 409 2.00 9.67 -13.06
N ILE A 410 3.06 9.38 -12.31
CA ILE A 410 3.39 10.16 -11.10
C ILE A 410 3.85 11.57 -11.45
N VAL A 411 4.88 11.72 -12.29
CA VAL A 411 5.46 13.05 -12.57
C VAL A 411 4.46 13.90 -13.33
N GLY A 412 3.84 13.33 -14.37
CA GLY A 412 2.80 14.00 -15.15
C GLY A 412 1.57 14.30 -14.31
N GLY A 413 1.09 13.34 -13.51
CA GLY A 413 -0.07 13.50 -12.64
C GLY A 413 0.13 14.55 -11.55
N MET A 414 1.30 14.57 -10.90
CA MET A 414 1.64 15.56 -9.88
C MET A 414 1.81 16.96 -10.46
N LEU A 415 2.48 17.11 -11.62
CA LEU A 415 2.63 18.40 -12.28
C LEU A 415 1.29 18.95 -12.76
N LEU A 416 0.45 18.10 -13.36
CA LEU A 416 -0.91 18.47 -13.75
C LEU A 416 -1.77 18.81 -12.54
N PHE A 417 -1.67 18.04 -11.45
CA PHE A 417 -2.36 18.34 -10.19
C PHE A 417 -1.96 19.72 -9.69
N LEU A 418 -0.68 20.00 -9.48
CA LEU A 418 -0.18 21.27 -8.94
C LEU A 418 -0.55 22.46 -9.84
N SER A 419 -0.25 22.39 -11.14
CA SER A 419 -0.55 23.48 -12.07
C SER A 419 -2.05 23.73 -12.19
N TYR A 420 -2.86 22.67 -12.25
CA TYR A 420 -4.32 22.78 -12.30
C TYR A 420 -4.90 23.29 -10.97
N SER A 421 -4.38 22.85 -9.81
CA SER A 421 -4.79 23.36 -8.48
C SER A 421 -4.61 24.86 -8.42
N VAL A 422 -3.38 25.32 -8.69
CA VAL A 422 -3.02 26.74 -8.60
C VAL A 422 -3.83 27.56 -9.59
N ALA A 423 -3.93 27.12 -10.84
CA ALA A 423 -4.73 27.80 -11.86
C ALA A 423 -6.22 27.87 -11.46
N ARG A 424 -6.80 26.80 -10.91
CA ARG A 424 -8.19 26.77 -10.44
C ARG A 424 -8.42 27.70 -9.25
N VAL A 425 -7.53 27.69 -8.26
CA VAL A 425 -7.64 28.56 -7.07
C VAL A 425 -7.55 30.02 -7.51
N LEU A 426 -6.56 30.38 -8.33
CA LEU A 426 -6.39 31.74 -8.85
C LEU A 426 -7.57 32.18 -9.74
N TYR A 427 -8.05 31.31 -10.62
CA TYR A 427 -9.21 31.61 -11.47
C TYR A 427 -10.49 31.79 -10.66
N LYS A 428 -10.73 30.93 -9.66
CA LYS A 428 -11.90 31.02 -8.79
C LYS A 428 -11.84 32.29 -7.95
N ASP A 429 -10.68 32.61 -7.36
CA ASP A 429 -10.49 33.85 -6.61
C ASP A 429 -10.68 35.08 -7.51
N TRP A 430 -10.04 35.11 -8.68
CA TRP A 430 -10.20 36.19 -9.65
C TRP A 430 -11.66 36.36 -10.11
N LYS A 431 -12.36 35.26 -10.38
CA LYS A 431 -13.78 35.28 -10.78
C LYS A 431 -14.66 35.84 -9.67
N ILE A 432 -14.44 35.44 -8.42
CA ILE A 432 -15.16 35.98 -7.25
C ILE A 432 -14.89 37.47 -7.12
N GLN A 433 -13.63 37.91 -7.19
CA GLN A 433 -13.27 39.32 -7.12
C GLN A 433 -13.87 40.14 -8.28
N ARG A 434 -13.86 39.61 -9.50
CA ARG A 434 -14.44 40.27 -10.69
C ARG A 434 -15.96 40.39 -10.58
N ASN A 435 -16.64 39.33 -10.14
CA ASN A 435 -18.09 39.35 -9.93
C ASN A 435 -18.47 40.36 -8.84
N ARG A 436 -17.73 40.43 -7.74
CA ARG A 436 -17.93 41.46 -6.70
C ARG A 436 -17.78 42.87 -7.26
N LYS A 437 -16.71 43.16 -7.99
CA LYS A 437 -16.50 44.48 -8.64
C LYS A 437 -17.62 44.81 -9.63
N MET A 438 -18.10 43.82 -10.40
CA MET A 438 -19.19 44.00 -11.36
C MET A 438 -20.54 44.27 -10.67
N MET A 439 -20.88 43.52 -9.61
CA MET A 439 -22.12 43.72 -8.86
C MET A 439 -22.12 45.06 -8.12
N VAL A 440 -20.98 45.46 -7.56
CA VAL A 440 -20.80 46.79 -6.97
C VAL A 440 -20.98 47.90 -8.02
N LYS A 441 -20.47 47.70 -9.25
CA LYS A 441 -20.70 48.65 -10.35
C LYS A 441 -22.18 48.72 -10.74
N LYS A 442 -22.90 47.58 -10.77
CA LYS A 442 -24.34 47.54 -11.04
C LYS A 442 -25.17 48.20 -9.93
N LEU A 443 -24.82 47.96 -8.67
CA LEU A 443 -25.41 48.65 -7.52
C LEU A 443 -25.18 50.16 -7.54
N LYS A 444 -23.98 50.61 -7.95
CA LYS A 444 -23.69 52.03 -8.17
C LYS A 444 -24.46 52.61 -9.37
N ALA A 445 -24.65 51.84 -10.43
CA ALA A 445 -25.42 52.28 -11.60
C ALA A 445 -26.91 52.49 -11.26
N LEU A 446 -27.48 51.66 -10.37
CA LEU A 446 -28.82 51.90 -9.80
C LEU A 446 -28.94 53.26 -9.08
N LYS A 447 -27.83 53.80 -8.55
CA LYS A 447 -27.76 55.15 -7.97
C LYS A 447 -27.70 56.26 -9.05
N MET A 448 -27.08 55.99 -10.21
CA MET A 448 -26.89 56.98 -11.28
C MET A 448 -28.07 57.08 -12.27
N GLU A 449 -28.82 56.01 -12.50
CA GLU A 449 -29.99 56.00 -13.40
C GLU A 449 -31.30 56.53 -12.75
N SER A 450 -31.20 57.23 -11.63
CA SER A 450 -32.33 58.02 -11.09
C SER A 450 -32.76 59.17 -12.01
N ASN A 451 -32.00 59.46 -13.07
CA ASN A 451 -32.33 60.43 -14.11
C ASN A 451 -32.65 59.72 -15.44
N GLY A 452 -33.79 59.04 -15.51
CA GLY A 452 -34.56 59.00 -16.77
C GLY A 452 -34.61 57.72 -17.62
N SER A 453 -34.18 56.53 -17.17
CA SER A 453 -34.39 55.29 -17.94
C SER A 453 -35.07 54.15 -17.14
N THR A 454 -35.92 53.42 -17.85
CA THR A 454 -36.91 52.44 -17.37
C THR A 454 -36.29 51.08 -17.09
N LEU A 455 -35.73 50.85 -15.90
CA LEU A 455 -35.49 49.50 -15.39
C LEU A 455 -36.79 48.95 -14.77
N THR A 456 -37.18 47.73 -15.17
CA THR A 456 -38.36 47.08 -14.62
C THR A 456 -38.09 46.58 -13.20
N ASP A 457 -39.10 46.62 -12.31
CA ASP A 457 -38.95 46.23 -10.89
C ASP A 457 -38.39 44.80 -10.70
N LYS A 458 -38.63 43.92 -11.69
CA LYS A 458 -38.08 42.55 -11.73
C LYS A 458 -36.57 42.52 -11.94
N GLU A 459 -36.01 43.45 -12.71
CA GLU A 459 -34.57 43.54 -12.97
C GLU A 459 -33.82 44.07 -11.74
N VAL A 460 -34.43 44.98 -10.99
CA VAL A 460 -33.89 45.50 -9.72
C VAL A 460 -33.86 44.39 -8.66
N ASP A 461 -34.95 43.64 -8.49
CA ASP A 461 -34.98 42.49 -7.56
C ASP A 461 -33.97 41.40 -8.01
N GLN A 462 -33.83 41.15 -9.32
CA GLN A 462 -32.85 40.19 -9.83
C GLN A 462 -31.40 40.63 -9.58
N ILE A 463 -31.10 41.93 -9.67
CA ILE A 463 -29.77 42.49 -9.36
C ILE A 463 -29.51 42.40 -7.84
N MET A 464 -30.49 42.72 -7.00
CA MET A 464 -30.39 42.60 -5.54
C MET A 464 -30.17 41.16 -5.10
N ARG A 465 -30.96 40.19 -5.60
CA ARG A 465 -30.77 38.75 -5.32
C ARG A 465 -29.41 38.26 -5.76
N LYS A 466 -29.02 38.55 -7.01
CA LYS A 466 -27.70 38.15 -7.52
C LYS A 466 -26.56 38.79 -6.74
N THR A 467 -26.73 39.99 -6.21
CA THR A 467 -25.73 40.64 -5.36
C THR A 467 -25.65 39.94 -4.01
N PHE A 468 -26.80 39.69 -3.36
CA PHE A 468 -26.86 38.95 -2.10
C PHE A 468 -26.17 37.58 -2.25
N ASP A 469 -26.53 36.81 -3.28
CA ASP A 469 -25.96 35.49 -3.58
C ASP A 469 -24.45 35.53 -3.98
N THR A 470 -23.94 36.68 -4.44
CA THR A 470 -22.51 36.83 -4.82
C THR A 470 -21.64 37.20 -3.62
N PHE A 471 -22.22 37.84 -2.61
CA PHE A 471 -21.52 38.24 -1.40
C PHE A 471 -21.70 37.24 -0.24
N ASP A 472 -22.78 36.45 -0.27
CA ASP A 472 -23.00 35.23 0.51
C ASP A 472 -22.05 34.12 0.02
N LEU A 473 -20.85 34.06 0.59
CA LEU A 473 -19.79 33.14 0.16
C LEU A 473 -20.04 31.69 0.60
N ASP A 474 -20.74 31.50 1.71
CA ASP A 474 -21.03 30.20 2.32
C ASP A 474 -22.40 29.64 1.89
N LYS A 475 -23.17 30.40 1.10
CA LYS A 475 -24.55 30.07 0.69
C LYS A 475 -25.47 29.85 1.88
N SER A 476 -25.17 30.48 3.01
CA SER A 476 -25.96 30.37 4.24
C SER A 476 -27.32 31.05 4.12
N LYS A 477 -27.56 31.78 3.02
CA LYS A 477 -28.71 32.67 2.78
C LYS A 477 -28.79 33.81 3.80
N LYS A 478 -27.67 34.14 4.42
CA LYS A 478 -27.53 35.17 5.44
C LYS A 478 -26.20 35.89 5.24
N LEU A 479 -26.23 37.21 5.27
CA LEU A 479 -25.01 38.02 5.20
C LEU A 479 -24.55 38.37 6.61
N GLU A 480 -23.31 38.05 6.95
CA GLU A 480 -22.72 38.48 8.22
C GLU A 480 -22.30 39.95 8.18
N LYS A 481 -22.26 40.63 9.34
CA LYS A 481 -21.77 42.03 9.45
C LYS A 481 -20.41 42.28 8.78
N ALA A 482 -19.51 41.29 8.74
CA ALA A 482 -18.22 41.41 8.07
C ALA A 482 -18.36 41.48 6.54
N GLU A 483 -19.26 40.69 5.97
CA GLU A 483 -19.55 40.66 4.52
C GLU A 483 -20.31 41.92 4.10
N VAL A 484 -21.20 42.39 4.96
CA VAL A 484 -21.97 43.62 4.81
C VAL A 484 -21.03 44.85 4.82
N ARG A 485 -20.00 44.84 5.67
CA ARG A 485 -18.94 45.87 5.64
C ARG A 485 -18.14 45.84 4.34
N LEU A 486 -17.83 44.66 3.79
CA LEU A 486 -17.16 44.54 2.50
C LEU A 486 -18.02 45.08 1.34
N ILE A 487 -19.33 44.90 1.39
CA ILE A 487 -20.27 45.48 0.43
C ILE A 487 -20.25 47.02 0.54
N LEU A 488 -20.29 47.55 1.76
CA LEU A 488 -20.28 49.00 2.01
C LEU A 488 -18.97 49.67 1.57
N ASP A 489 -17.82 49.09 1.93
CA ASP A 489 -16.48 49.58 1.54
C ASP A 489 -16.30 49.54 0.01
N ALA A 490 -16.85 48.53 -0.65
CA ALA A 490 -16.82 48.45 -2.12
C ALA A 490 -17.77 49.48 -2.77
N MET A 491 -18.95 49.71 -2.20
CA MET A 491 -19.91 50.71 -2.68
C MET A 491 -19.40 52.13 -2.48
N TYR A 492 -18.61 52.41 -1.44
CA TYR A 492 -18.17 53.77 -1.13
C TYR A 492 -16.72 53.77 -0.62
N PRO A 493 -15.73 53.66 -1.52
CA PRO A 493 -14.32 53.49 -1.16
C PRO A 493 -13.68 54.68 -0.44
N ASN A 494 -14.34 55.85 -0.42
CA ASN A 494 -13.83 57.08 0.19
C ASN A 494 -14.53 57.44 1.53
N LEU A 495 -15.29 56.52 2.13
CA LEU A 495 -15.95 56.77 3.43
C LEU A 495 -14.94 56.80 4.59
N GLY A 496 -15.05 57.81 5.45
CA GLY A 496 -14.28 57.84 6.70
C GLY A 496 -14.75 56.78 7.71
N ARG A 497 -13.86 56.31 8.60
CA ARG A 497 -14.17 55.29 9.63
C ARG A 497 -15.45 55.57 10.44
N GLN A 498 -15.74 56.83 10.75
CA GLN A 498 -16.95 57.24 11.49
C GLN A 498 -18.23 57.13 10.67
N GLN A 499 -18.16 57.34 9.36
CA GLN A 499 -19.30 57.23 8.45
C GLN A 499 -19.63 55.75 8.19
N VAL A 500 -18.60 54.90 8.04
CA VAL A 500 -18.74 53.44 7.99
C VAL A 500 -19.40 52.91 9.27
N ALA A 501 -18.96 53.37 10.45
CA ALA A 501 -19.57 52.99 11.72
C ALA A 501 -21.04 53.44 11.85
N THR A 502 -21.42 54.55 11.20
CA THR A 502 -22.78 55.07 11.20
C THR A 502 -23.70 54.30 10.24
N ALA A 503 -23.20 53.96 9.05
CA ALA A 503 -23.89 53.07 8.12
C ALA A 503 -24.04 51.64 8.67
N MET A 504 -23.06 51.14 9.43
CA MET A 504 -23.15 49.84 10.11
C MET A 504 -24.11 49.83 11.31
N LYS A 505 -24.57 50.99 11.82
CA LYS A 505 -25.64 51.03 12.86
C LYS A 505 -27.04 50.74 12.30
N ALA A 506 -27.24 50.88 10.98
CA ALA A 506 -28.47 50.45 10.31
C ALA A 506 -28.66 48.92 10.40
N VAL A 507 -27.56 48.18 10.55
CA VAL A 507 -27.55 46.73 10.67
C VAL A 507 -27.80 46.33 12.12
N LYS A 508 -29.08 46.04 12.45
CA LYS A 508 -29.52 45.73 13.82
C LYS A 508 -29.17 44.31 14.29
N SER A 509 -28.96 43.36 13.38
CA SER A 509 -28.65 41.95 13.66
C SER A 509 -27.25 41.57 13.16
N ASP A 510 -26.60 40.59 13.81
CA ASP A 510 -25.29 40.07 13.36
C ASP A 510 -25.38 39.28 12.03
N GLU A 511 -26.59 38.80 11.69
CA GLU A 511 -26.95 38.09 10.47
C GLU A 511 -28.07 38.86 9.73
N ILE A 512 -27.92 39.12 8.43
CA ILE A 512 -28.91 39.83 7.60
C ILE A 512 -29.52 38.87 6.58
N VAL A 513 -30.84 38.68 6.63
CA VAL A 513 -31.60 37.92 5.62
C VAL A 513 -31.87 38.82 4.40
N TYR A 514 -32.11 38.23 3.22
CA TYR A 514 -32.35 38.97 1.97
C TYR A 514 -33.36 40.13 2.09
N GLU A 515 -34.44 39.92 2.84
CA GLU A 515 -35.49 40.93 3.07
C GLU A 515 -34.96 42.17 3.81
N ASP A 516 -34.08 41.97 4.79
CA ASP A 516 -33.43 43.04 5.54
C ASP A 516 -32.29 43.68 4.76
N PHE A 517 -31.64 42.93 3.86
CA PHE A 517 -30.57 43.44 3.00
C PHE A 517 -31.07 44.55 2.07
N ALA A 518 -32.25 44.37 1.46
CA ALA A 518 -32.86 45.39 0.61
C ALA A 518 -33.15 46.69 1.38
N ILE A 519 -33.60 46.58 2.63
CA ILE A 519 -33.90 47.71 3.52
C ILE A 519 -32.60 48.44 3.92
N VAL A 520 -31.57 47.68 4.28
CA VAL A 520 -30.25 48.23 4.66
C VAL A 520 -29.60 48.96 3.48
N VAL A 521 -29.69 48.42 2.27
CA VAL A 521 -29.18 49.08 1.06
C VAL A 521 -29.94 50.38 0.76
N GLU A 522 -31.27 50.43 0.97
CA GLU A 522 -32.07 51.66 0.85
C GLU A 522 -31.70 52.71 1.91
N GLU A 523 -31.48 52.32 3.17
CA GLU A 523 -31.02 53.23 4.22
C GLU A 523 -29.62 53.79 3.92
N TRP A 524 -28.71 52.98 3.39
CA TRP A 524 -27.40 53.45 2.94
C TRP A 524 -27.45 54.39 1.73
N GLN A 525 -28.44 54.22 0.85
CA GLN A 525 -28.67 55.15 -0.27
C GLN A 525 -29.28 56.47 0.19
N ASN A 526 -30.06 56.46 1.26
CA ASN A 526 -30.66 57.67 1.86
C ASN A 526 -29.68 58.47 2.74
N LEU A 527 -28.63 57.83 3.24
CA LEU A 527 -27.50 58.50 3.86
C LEU A 527 -26.68 59.20 2.75
N SER A 528 -26.94 60.49 2.52
CA SER A 528 -26.23 61.30 1.50
C SER A 528 -24.75 61.43 1.83
N PHE A 529 -23.91 60.61 1.20
CA PHE A 529 -22.45 60.67 1.36
C PHE A 529 -21.71 61.54 0.32
N GLU A 530 -22.43 62.28 -0.53
CA GLU A 530 -21.83 63.25 -1.47
C GLU A 530 -22.20 64.68 -1.08
N ARG A 531 -21.19 65.55 -0.91
CA ARG A 531 -21.37 67.00 -0.95
C ARG A 531 -21.73 67.37 -2.40
N HIS A 532 -22.97 67.74 -2.65
CA HIS A 532 -23.33 68.93 -3.42
C HIS A 532 -24.82 69.19 -3.21
N GLY A 533 -25.15 70.45 -2.92
CA GLY A 533 -26.52 70.87 -2.66
C GLY A 533 -27.36 70.80 -3.92
N GLU A 534 -28.57 70.24 -3.79
CA GLU A 534 -29.74 70.58 -4.58
C GLU A 534 -31.00 69.98 -3.93
N GLU A 535 -32.11 70.64 -4.18
CA GLU A 535 -33.32 70.69 -3.37
C GLU A 535 -34.12 69.38 -3.24
N GLN A 536 -34.86 69.27 -2.14
CA GLN A 536 -35.72 68.13 -1.82
C GLN A 536 -36.95 68.06 -2.75
N HIS A 537 -36.91 67.19 -3.76
CA HIS A 537 -38.12 66.68 -4.39
C HIS A 537 -38.55 65.33 -3.80
N LYS A 538 -39.86 65.22 -3.48
CA LYS A 538 -40.53 64.04 -2.89
C LYS A 538 -40.27 62.77 -3.71
N ARG A 539 -39.35 61.91 -3.25
CA ARG A 539 -39.14 60.54 -3.75
C ARG A 539 -40.22 59.59 -3.19
N ARG A 540 -40.74 58.70 -4.03
CA ARG A 540 -41.47 57.49 -3.57
C ARG A 540 -40.45 56.40 -3.19
N SER A 541 -40.58 55.79 -2.01
CA SER A 541 -39.70 54.74 -1.49
C SER A 541 -39.69 53.49 -2.38
N ILE A 542 -38.59 52.74 -2.38
CA ILE A 542 -38.40 51.52 -3.17
C ILE A 542 -39.43 50.44 -2.75
N LEU A 543 -39.69 50.34 -1.44
CA LEU A 543 -40.80 49.54 -0.89
C LEU A 543 -42.18 49.90 -1.46
N GLY A 544 -42.41 51.19 -1.72
CA GLY A 544 -43.64 51.69 -2.33
C GLY A 544 -43.76 51.39 -3.83
N ARG A 545 -42.65 51.10 -4.51
CA ARG A 545 -42.62 50.67 -5.92
C ARG A 545 -42.77 49.15 -6.05
N LEU A 546 -42.21 48.39 -5.10
CA LEU A 546 -42.31 46.92 -5.03
C LEU A 546 -43.68 46.38 -4.58
N GLY A 547 -44.70 47.25 -4.43
CA GLY A 547 -46.07 46.87 -4.05
C GLY A 547 -46.27 46.61 -2.55
N TRP A 548 -45.28 46.85 -1.71
CA TRP A 548 -45.37 46.65 -0.27
C TRP A 548 -45.78 47.96 0.42
N GLY A 549 -47.04 48.33 0.22
CA GLY A 549 -47.65 49.47 0.90
C GLY A 549 -47.76 49.22 2.40
N ILE A 550 -46.94 49.89 3.21
CA ILE A 550 -47.13 49.97 4.67
C ILE A 550 -48.44 50.74 4.92
N GLY A 551 -49.53 50.00 5.08
CA GLY A 551 -50.77 50.53 5.62
C GLY A 551 -50.51 51.12 7.00
N SER A 552 -50.83 52.42 7.13
CA SER A 552 -51.24 53.27 8.28
C SER A 552 -51.17 52.78 9.75
N LYS A 553 -51.04 51.47 10.06
CA LYS A 553 -51.01 50.93 11.42
C LYS A 553 -49.62 50.83 12.07
N SER A 554 -48.51 50.70 11.32
CA SER A 554 -47.16 50.62 11.94
C SER A 554 -46.56 51.99 12.33
N LYS A 555 -46.90 53.07 11.61
CA LYS A 555 -46.49 54.44 11.96
C LYS A 555 -47.02 54.90 13.32
N LYS A 556 -48.23 54.46 13.71
CA LYS A 556 -48.83 54.77 15.02
C LYS A 556 -48.21 53.96 16.17
N ALA A 557 -47.61 52.80 15.91
CA ALA A 557 -46.88 52.03 16.93
C ALA A 557 -45.51 52.67 17.25
N TRP A 558 -44.80 53.15 16.22
CA TRP A 558 -43.51 53.84 16.40
C TRP A 558 -43.65 55.23 17.05
N GLN A 559 -44.73 55.98 16.78
CA GLN A 559 -44.95 57.28 17.42
C GLN A 559 -45.42 57.15 18.89
N ARG A 560 -46.12 56.06 19.27
CA ARG A 560 -46.51 55.81 20.67
C ARG A 560 -45.35 55.35 21.55
N ALA A 561 -44.30 54.72 20.98
CA ALA A 561 -43.07 54.40 21.72
C ALA A 561 -42.18 55.63 21.94
N ARG A 562 -42.25 56.65 21.07
CA ARG A 562 -41.47 57.88 21.18
C ARG A 562 -42.04 58.89 22.19
N ALA A 563 -43.34 58.81 22.51
CA ALA A 563 -44.01 59.71 23.46
C ALA A 563 -43.98 59.24 24.93
N LYS A 564 -43.41 58.06 25.24
CA LYS A 564 -43.34 57.52 26.62
C LYS A 564 -41.95 57.61 27.28
N VAL A 565 -40.96 58.22 26.64
CA VAL A 565 -39.57 58.30 27.17
C VAL A 565 -39.13 59.74 27.50
N SER A 566 -39.96 60.77 27.25
CA SER A 566 -39.59 62.17 27.56
C SER A 566 -40.35 62.82 28.73
N LEU A 567 -41.11 62.05 29.52
CA LEU A 567 -41.78 62.54 30.73
C LEU A 567 -41.53 61.55 31.86
N THR A 568 -40.41 61.71 32.54
CA THR A 568 -40.24 61.55 34.01
C THR A 568 -38.76 61.69 34.36
N ALA A 569 -38.33 62.93 34.56
CA ALA A 569 -37.11 63.24 35.31
C ALA A 569 -37.43 64.37 36.29
N SER A 570 -37.91 64.01 37.48
CA SER A 570 -37.80 64.83 38.70
C SER A 570 -38.22 64.01 39.94
N LYS A 571 -37.22 63.47 40.65
CA LYS A 571 -36.96 63.35 42.12
C LYS A 571 -38.16 63.33 43.13
N PRO A 572 -37.96 62.90 44.39
CA PRO A 572 -37.19 61.77 44.96
C PRO A 572 -37.93 61.04 46.14
N ILE A 573 -37.24 60.12 46.85
CA ILE A 573 -37.35 59.83 48.31
C ILE A 573 -38.47 58.88 48.86
N ILE A 574 -37.99 57.70 49.35
CA ILE A 574 -38.14 57.11 50.72
C ILE A 574 -39.34 56.20 51.14
N LYS A 575 -38.93 55.03 51.70
CA LYS A 575 -39.51 54.13 52.74
C LYS A 575 -40.62 53.12 52.41
N GLU A 576 -40.29 51.82 52.57
CA GLU A 576 -40.65 50.88 53.70
C GLU A 576 -42.09 50.35 53.53
N ALA A 577 -42.43 49.07 53.65
CA ALA A 577 -41.88 47.88 54.32
C ALA A 577 -42.21 46.63 53.45
N GLY A 578 -41.43 45.53 53.47
CA GLY A 578 -41.52 44.44 54.46
C GLY A 578 -42.82 43.63 54.27
N LEU A 579 -42.88 42.30 54.14
CA LEU A 579 -42.04 41.24 54.70
C LEU A 579 -42.65 39.88 54.22
N PHE A 580 -41.89 38.94 53.64
CA PHE A 580 -41.57 37.56 54.11
C PHE A 580 -41.57 36.66 52.85
N SER A 581 -40.77 35.61 52.60
CA SER A 581 -39.61 34.89 53.18
C SER A 581 -39.43 33.65 52.25
N ALA A 582 -38.27 33.04 51.95
CA ALA A 582 -37.15 32.64 52.80
C ALA A 582 -35.82 32.42 52.02
N ARG A 583 -34.74 32.35 52.80
CA ARG A 583 -33.27 32.33 52.58
C ARG A 583 -32.68 30.90 52.41
N PRO A 584 -31.33 30.64 52.43
CA PRO A 584 -30.13 31.51 52.62
C PRO A 584 -29.04 31.36 51.50
N LYS A 585 -28.02 32.22 51.26
CA LYS A 585 -26.90 32.78 52.08
C LYS A 585 -25.93 31.69 52.61
N PHE A 586 -24.60 31.79 52.68
CA PHE A 586 -23.55 32.80 52.41
C PHE A 586 -22.19 32.12 52.73
N GLU A 587 -21.11 32.47 52.02
CA GLU A 587 -19.67 32.56 52.45
C GLU A 587 -18.77 32.41 51.21
N ALA A 588 -18.31 33.48 50.56
CA ALA A 588 -17.25 34.42 50.96
C ALA A 588 -15.83 33.84 50.90
N SER A 589 -15.18 33.97 49.74
CA SER A 589 -13.73 34.22 49.63
C SER A 589 -13.34 34.55 48.19
N LEU A 590 -13.30 35.83 47.82
CA LEU A 590 -12.34 36.35 46.83
C LEU A 590 -12.36 37.88 46.79
N LYS A 591 -12.13 38.47 47.96
CA LYS A 591 -11.47 39.77 48.07
C LYS A 591 -10.30 39.60 49.01
N THR A 592 -9.12 39.40 48.43
CA THR A 592 -7.89 40.11 48.79
C THR A 592 -6.74 39.43 48.08
N LEU A 593 -6.38 39.93 46.90
CA LEU A 593 -4.99 40.13 46.50
C LEU A 593 -5.01 41.20 45.39
N GLN A 594 -4.49 42.37 45.75
CA GLN A 594 -3.70 43.29 44.91
C GLN A 594 -4.41 43.86 43.65
N LYS A 595 -4.88 45.12 43.60
CA LYS A 595 -4.10 46.37 43.72
C LYS A 595 -2.69 46.25 43.10
N ALA A 596 -2.55 46.67 41.84
CA ALA A 596 -1.74 47.84 41.44
C ALA A 596 -1.31 47.76 39.96
N GLY A 597 -1.47 48.87 39.23
CA GLY A 597 -0.62 49.20 38.08
C GLY A 597 -1.20 49.00 36.68
N ALA A 598 -1.72 50.07 36.09
CA ALA A 598 -1.60 50.31 34.63
C ALA A 598 -0.12 50.68 34.32
N PRO A 599 0.42 50.50 33.09
CA PRO A 599 0.05 51.39 31.97
C PRO A 599 0.17 50.79 30.53
N GLU A 600 -0.18 51.66 29.57
CA GLU A 600 0.34 51.80 28.21
C GLU A 600 0.16 50.71 27.14
N LYS A 601 -0.70 51.06 26.17
CA LYS A 601 -0.57 50.66 24.76
C LYS A 601 0.54 51.51 24.12
N ASN A 602 1.59 50.88 23.62
CA ASN A 602 2.37 51.33 22.46
C ASN A 602 3.07 50.11 21.80
N ASP A 603 2.99 50.07 20.47
CA ASP A 603 3.91 49.46 19.50
C ASP A 603 4.32 47.98 19.61
N VAL A 604 3.54 47.11 18.96
CA VAL A 604 4.02 45.79 18.48
C VAL A 604 4.16 45.75 16.94
N ALA A 605 3.79 46.84 16.26
CA ALA A 605 3.94 46.95 14.81
C ALA A 605 5.38 47.33 14.35
N ALA A 606 6.27 47.73 15.28
CA ALA A 606 7.65 48.12 14.96
C ALA A 606 8.68 46.97 15.07
N ALA A 607 8.34 45.83 15.68
CA ALA A 607 9.29 44.71 15.87
C ALA A 607 9.39 43.73 14.69
N PHE A 608 8.48 43.83 13.70
CA PHE A 608 8.51 42.96 12.51
C PHE A 608 9.15 43.63 11.28
N ALA A 609 9.38 44.95 11.33
CA ALA A 609 9.96 45.72 10.22
C ALA A 609 11.48 45.96 10.33
N ALA A 610 12.12 45.56 11.44
CA ALA A 610 13.57 45.70 11.65
C ALA A 610 14.37 44.39 11.48
N GLY A 611 13.72 43.31 11.02
CA GLY A 611 14.33 41.97 10.91
C GLY A 611 14.72 41.53 9.49
N LEU A 612 14.63 42.41 8.48
CA LEU A 612 14.87 42.05 7.08
C LEU A 612 15.94 42.86 6.36
N ASP A 613 16.60 43.80 7.04
CA ASP A 613 17.79 44.51 6.52
C ASP A 613 19.01 44.21 7.40
N LYS A 614 19.54 42.99 7.28
CA LYS A 614 20.94 42.60 7.53
C LYS A 614 21.08 41.08 7.48
N ALA A 615 21.36 40.54 6.31
CA ALA A 615 22.04 39.27 6.18
C ALA A 615 22.78 39.26 4.83
N ASP A 616 23.99 39.83 4.83
CA ASP A 616 25.00 39.49 3.85
C ASP A 616 26.37 39.42 4.57
N PHE A 617 27.09 38.33 4.28
CA PHE A 617 28.49 37.99 4.63
C PHE A 617 28.85 37.68 6.10
N THR A 618 29.17 36.41 6.42
CA THR A 618 30.55 35.85 6.49
C THR A 618 30.59 34.43 7.09
N SER A 619 31.23 33.51 6.35
CA SER A 619 32.06 32.35 6.76
C SER A 619 31.89 31.65 8.13
N ALA A 620 31.61 30.34 8.07
CA ALA A 620 32.50 29.26 8.55
C ALA A 620 32.06 27.93 7.91
#